data_AF-A0A8K0KDY5-F1
#
_entry.id   AF-A0A8K0KDY5-F1
#
_cell.length_a   1.000
_cell.length_b   1.000
_cell.length_c   1.000
_cell.angle_alpha   90.00
_cell.angle_beta   90.00
_cell.angle_gamma   90.00
#
_symmetry.space_group_name_H-M   'P 1'
#
loop_
_entity.id
_entity.type
_entity.pdbx_description
1 polymer ?
#
loop_
_entity_poly.entity_id
_entity_poly.type
_entity_poly.pdbx_seq_one_letter_code
_entity_poly.pdbx_strand_id
1 'polypeptide(L)' 'MYGCECLLFSGSRGKDRGVFTSPDYPNPYEEGIDCILYTFVARRDQIVQLTFRDFDVQKSHLE' A
#
# COMPACT_ATOMS: atom_id res chain seq x y z
N MET A 1 10.54 16.97 -10.48
CA MET A 1 9.89 15.74 -10.99
C MET A 1 10.16 14.64 -9.98
N TYR A 2 9.52 14.69 -8.81
CA TYR A 2 9.72 13.66 -7.79
C TYR A 2 8.80 12.49 -8.15
N GLY A 3 9.38 11.35 -8.49
CA GLY A 3 8.62 10.12 -8.68
C GLY A 3 8.26 9.54 -7.30
N CYS A 4 7.10 8.90 -7.22
CA CYS A 4 6.67 8.20 -6.00
C CYS A 4 7.59 7.03 -5.66
N GLU A 5 7.78 6.76 -4.36
CA GLU A 5 8.36 5.49 -3.93
C GLU A 5 7.41 4.34 -4.29
N CYS A 6 7.89 3.32 -5.01
CA CYS A 6 7.04 2.22 -5.48
C CYS A 6 7.32 0.92 -4.72
N LEU A 7 6.29 0.43 -4.01
CA LEU A 7 6.33 -0.82 -3.27
C LEU A 7 5.58 -1.90 -4.05
N LEU A 8 6.35 -2.80 -4.69
CA LEU A 8 5.81 -3.86 -5.55
C LEU A 8 5.59 -5.18 -4.79
N PHE A 9 4.36 -5.66 -4.87
CA PHE A 9 3.91 -6.98 -4.42
C PHE A 9 3.46 -7.78 -5.64
N SER A 10 4.38 -8.56 -6.21
CA SER A 10 4.12 -9.35 -7.41
C SER A 10 4.21 -10.84 -7.14
N GLY A 11 3.12 -11.56 -7.44
CA GLY A 11 3.13 -13.02 -7.42
C GLY A 11 4.16 -13.61 -8.39
N SER A 12 4.42 -12.95 -9.52
CA SER A 12 5.46 -13.40 -10.47
C SER A 12 6.89 -13.36 -9.90
N ARG A 13 7.12 -12.59 -8.83
CA ARG A 13 8.39 -12.49 -8.11
C ARG A 13 8.40 -13.33 -6.80
N GLY A 14 7.47 -14.27 -6.66
CA GLY A 14 7.34 -15.13 -5.48
C GLY A 14 6.67 -14.46 -4.27
N LYS A 15 6.16 -13.22 -4.41
CA LYS A 15 5.35 -12.56 -3.38
C LYS A 15 3.87 -12.85 -3.61
N ASP A 16 3.49 -14.12 -3.61
CA ASP A 16 2.09 -14.55 -3.82
C ASP A 16 1.18 -14.14 -2.64
N ARG A 17 1.78 -13.85 -1.48
CA ARG A 17 1.14 -13.28 -0.29
C ARG A 17 2.10 -12.28 0.38
N GLY A 18 1.54 -11.31 1.10
CA GLY A 18 2.32 -10.32 1.84
C GLY A 18 1.46 -9.49 2.78
N VAL A 19 2.14 -8.72 3.63
CA VAL A 19 1.54 -7.68 4.46
C VAL A 19 2.04 -6.35 3.94
N PHE A 20 1.14 -5.37 3.82
CA PHE A 20 1.50 -3.99 3.58
C PHE A 20 0.93 -3.14 4.73
N THR A 21 1.66 -2.10 5.09
CA THR A 21 1.31 -1.18 6.16
C THR A 21 1.64 0.23 5.71
N SER A 22 1.07 1.22 6.39
CA SER A 22 1.58 2.58 6.33
C SER A 22 3.05 2.63 6.80
N PRO A 23 3.80 3.68 6.42
CA PRO A 23 5.03 4.03 7.13
C PRO A 23 4.77 4.07 8.64
N ASP A 24 5.74 3.62 9.42
CA ASP A 24 5.74 3.61 10.89
C ASP A 24 4.66 2.79 11.61
N TYR A 25 3.80 2.07 10.91
CA TYR A 25 2.86 1.13 11.54
C TYR A 25 3.60 0.20 12.54
N PRO A 26 3.11 0.04 13.78
CA PRO A 26 1.76 0.34 14.26
C PRO A 26 1.54 1.78 14.77
N ASN A 27 2.52 2.68 14.64
CA ASN A 27 2.32 4.08 14.96
C ASN A 27 1.56 4.81 13.84
N PRO A 28 0.99 6.00 14.10
CA PRO A 28 0.40 6.84 13.06
C PRO A 28 1.40 7.14 11.94
N TYR A 29 0.92 7.22 10.70
CA TYR A 29 1.74 7.61 9.55
C TYR A 29 2.18 9.07 9.66
N GLU A 30 3.37 9.38 9.15
CA GLU A 30 3.91 10.74 9.14
C GLU A 30 3.02 11.70 8.33
N GLU A 31 2.95 12.96 8.75
CA GLU A 31 2.40 14.02 7.92
C GLU A 31 3.33 14.33 6.75
N GLY A 32 2.78 14.84 5.65
CA GLY A 32 3.59 15.29 4.51
C GLY A 32 4.19 14.17 3.66
N ILE A 33 3.63 12.95 3.71
CA ILE A 33 3.93 11.90 2.73
C ILE A 33 3.59 12.42 1.33
N ASP A 34 4.62 12.69 0.52
CA ASP A 34 4.46 13.22 -0.84
C ASP A 34 3.81 12.17 -1.75
N CYS A 35 4.41 10.97 -1.84
CA CYS A 35 3.80 9.85 -2.57
C CYS A 35 4.45 8.48 -2.30
N ILE A 36 3.64 7.50 -1.88
CA ILE A 36 3.99 6.08 -1.85
C ILE A 36 3.00 5.30 -2.70
N LEU A 37 3.49 4.56 -3.68
CA LEU A 37 2.70 3.77 -4.61
C LEU A 37 2.80 2.28 -4.28
N TYR A 38 1.79 1.75 -3.60
CA TYR A 38 1.63 0.31 -3.39
C TYR A 38 1.06 -0.34 -4.64
N THR A 39 1.83 -1.22 -5.28
CA THR A 39 1.43 -1.90 -6.52
C THR A 39 1.31 -3.41 -6.28
N PHE A 40 0.12 -3.96 -6.53
CA PHE A 40 -0.17 -5.39 -6.38
C PHE A 40 -0.40 -6.03 -7.76
N VAL A 41 0.38 -7.06 -8.09
CA VAL A 41 0.36 -7.73 -9.39
C VAL A 41 0.16 -9.22 -9.21
N ALA A 42 -0.99 -9.73 -9.68
CA ALA A 42 -1.30 -11.14 -9.76
C ALA A 42 -0.71 -11.77 -11.05
N ARG A 43 -0.49 -13.09 -11.05
CA ARG A 43 -0.18 -13.83 -12.29
C ARG A 43 -1.42 -13.98 -13.16
N ARG A 44 -1.22 -14.44 -14.40
CA ARG A 44 -2.31 -14.93 -15.25
C ARG A 44 -3.09 -16.00 -14.46
N ASP A 45 -4.41 -15.84 -14.38
CA ASP A 45 -5.35 -16.71 -13.65
C ASP A 45 -5.34 -16.58 -12.11
N GLN A 46 -4.83 -15.47 -11.57
CA GLN A 46 -4.92 -15.12 -10.15
C GLN A 46 -5.70 -13.81 -9.92
N ILE A 47 -6.30 -13.69 -8.73
CA ILE A 47 -6.98 -12.47 -8.26
C ILE A 47 -6.18 -11.88 -7.10
N VAL A 48 -5.95 -10.57 -7.13
CA VAL A 48 -5.41 -9.85 -5.96
C VAL A 48 -6.52 -9.70 -4.93
N GLN A 49 -6.34 -10.30 -3.76
CA GLN A 49 -7.23 -10.11 -2.61
C GLN A 49 -6.52 -9.26 -1.56
N LEU A 50 -7.11 -8.11 -1.23
CA LEU A 50 -6.66 -7.25 -0.14
C LEU A 50 -7.58 -7.41 1.07
N THR A 51 -6.99 -7.36 2.26
CA THR A 51 -7.73 -7.40 3.52
C THR A 51 -7.11 -6.38 4.46
N PHE A 52 -7.86 -5.33 4.75
CA PHE A 52 -7.48 -4.31 5.71
C PHE A 52 -7.85 -4.80 7.12
N ARG A 53 -6.85 -4.93 7.98
CA ARG A 53 -7.04 -5.30 9.39
C ARG A 53 -7.11 -4.10 10.31
N ASP A 54 -6.48 -3.02 9.90
CA ASP A 54 -6.46 -1.73 10.55
C ASP A 54 -6.53 -0.65 9.46
N PHE A 55 -7.30 0.41 9.70
CA PHE A 55 -7.53 1.49 8.75
C PHE A 55 -7.98 2.75 9.48
N ASP A 56 -7.06 3.71 9.60
CA ASP A 56 -7.31 5.04 10.13
C ASP A 56 -6.60 6.07 9.24
N VAL A 57 -7.36 7.03 8.72
CA VAL A 57 -6.88 8.06 7.77
C VAL A 57 -7.46 9.41 8.17
N GLN A 58 -6.71 10.48 7.92
CA GLN A 58 -7.16 11.83 8.21
C GLN A 58 -8.41 12.09 7.37
N LYS A 59 -9.47 12.55 8.04
CA LYS A 59 -10.69 12.97 7.33
C LYS A 59 -10.32 14.15 6.45
N SER A 60 -10.56 14.05 5.14
CA SER A 60 -10.60 15.24 4.32
C SER A 60 -11.69 16.14 4.87
N HIS A 61 -11.33 17.39 5.17
CA HIS A 61 -12.28 18.42 5.56
C HIS A 61 -13.16 18.72 4.33
N LEU A 62 -14.19 17.91 4.11
CA LEU A 62 -15.28 18.24 3.20
C LEU A 62 -16.11 19.33 3.88
N GLU A 63 -15.76 20.58 3.62
CA GLU A 63 -16.74 21.68 3.60
C GLU A 63 -17.32 21.79 2.20
#